data_AF-A0A6G0FHK7-F1
#
_entry.id   AF-A0A6G0FHK7-F1
#
_cell.length_a   1.000
_cell.length_b   1.000
_cell.length_c   1.000
_cell.angle_alpha   90.00
_cell.angle_beta   90.00
_cell.angle_gamma   90.00
#
_symmetry.space_group_name_H-M   'P 1'
#
loop_
_entity.id
_entity.type
_entity.pdbx_description
1 polymer ?
#
loop_
_entity_poly.entity_id
_entity_poly.type
_entity_poly.pdbx_seq_one_letter_code
_entity_poly.pdbx_strand_id
1 'polypeptide(L)'
;METVEFFSAEDVAWQADAPCAVADFDFVPDVETDAGADEAQAWCRACPVRTQCLAWAMLHGAEGYWGGTTTYQRNQLKRVRTRAKCPLCTSTELAYTDPHELCLACGVSWIRDVREQPIAATPLPQTAA
;
A
#
# COMPACT_ATOMS: atom_id res chain seq x y z
N MET A 1 -22.85 -24.76 -4.70
CA MET A 1 -22.96 -23.40 -5.27
C MET A 1 -21.57 -22.83 -5.19
N GLU A 2 -20.75 -23.19 -6.19
CA GLU A 2 -19.31 -22.95 -6.22
C GLU A 2 -19.09 -21.63 -6.94
N THR A 3 -18.72 -20.60 -6.18
CA THR A 3 -18.24 -19.33 -6.73
C THR A 3 -16.78 -19.52 -7.12
N VAL A 4 -16.54 -20.15 -8.27
CA VAL A 4 -15.27 -19.98 -8.98
C VAL A 4 -15.35 -18.61 -9.64
N GLU A 5 -14.74 -17.62 -8.99
CA GLU A 5 -14.58 -16.28 -9.59
C GLU A 5 -13.63 -16.43 -10.78
N PHE A 6 -14.21 -16.33 -11.97
CA PHE A 6 -13.51 -16.33 -13.23
C PHE A 6 -12.92 -14.92 -13.41
N PHE A 7 -11.68 -14.70 -12.92
CA PHE A 7 -10.98 -13.44 -13.17
C PHE A 7 -10.82 -13.25 -14.68
N SER A 8 -11.48 -12.24 -15.23
CA SER A 8 -11.42 -11.90 -16.66
C SER A 8 -10.06 -11.28 -16.97
N ALA A 9 -9.59 -11.40 -18.22
CA ALA A 9 -8.40 -10.68 -18.69
C ALA A 9 -8.53 -9.16 -18.51
N GLU A 10 -9.76 -8.65 -18.42
CA GLU A 10 -10.06 -7.24 -18.17
C GLU A 10 -9.68 -6.79 -16.74
N ASP A 11 -9.70 -7.70 -15.76
CA ASP A 11 -9.40 -7.39 -14.34
C ASP A 11 -7.91 -7.03 -14.12
N VAL A 12 -7.07 -7.35 -15.10
CA VAL A 12 -5.62 -7.09 -15.10
C VAL A 12 -5.18 -6.21 -16.27
N ALA A 13 -6.09 -5.65 -17.06
CA ALA A 13 -5.75 -4.80 -18.21
C ALA A 13 -4.88 -3.59 -17.84
N TRP A 14 -5.07 -3.06 -16.63
CA TRP A 14 -4.25 -1.96 -16.07
C TRP A 14 -2.76 -2.32 -15.95
N GLN A 15 -2.38 -3.60 -15.92
CA GLN A 15 -0.97 -4.00 -15.87
C GLN A 15 -0.21 -3.60 -17.14
N ALA A 16 -0.90 -3.46 -18.27
CA ALA A 16 -0.27 -3.03 -19.53
C ALA A 16 0.29 -1.60 -19.46
N ASP A 17 -0.24 -0.75 -18.58
CA ASP A 17 0.22 0.63 -18.36
C ASP A 17 1.33 0.72 -17.28
N ALA A 18 1.79 -0.41 -16.73
CA ALA A 18 2.81 -0.44 -15.70
C ALA A 18 4.22 -0.34 -16.32
N PRO A 19 4.99 0.74 -16.05
CA PRO A 19 6.31 0.92 -16.66
C PRO A 19 7.35 -0.10 -16.17
N CYS A 20 7.12 -0.73 -15.01
CA CYS A 20 8.01 -1.75 -14.48
C CYS A 20 8.03 -3.05 -15.31
N ALA A 21 7.07 -3.26 -16.22
CA ALA A 21 6.99 -4.47 -17.04
C ALA A 21 8.20 -4.65 -18.00
N VAL A 22 8.96 -3.58 -18.27
CA VAL A 22 10.15 -3.62 -19.13
C VAL A 22 11.46 -3.51 -18.36
N ALA A 23 11.41 -3.49 -17.03
CA ALA A 23 12.59 -3.35 -16.19
C ALA A 23 13.38 -4.67 -16.13
N ASP A 24 14.71 -4.57 -16.06
CA ASP A 24 15.61 -5.69 -15.76
C ASP A 24 15.75 -5.88 -14.24
N PHE A 25 14.60 -6.00 -13.57
CA PHE A 25 14.50 -6.17 -12.12
C PHE A 25 13.35 -7.13 -11.82
N ASP A 26 13.60 -8.08 -10.93
CA ASP A 26 12.59 -9.05 -10.52
C ASP A 26 11.68 -8.46 -9.43
N PHE A 27 10.44 -8.16 -9.81
CA PHE A 27 9.41 -7.63 -8.89
C PHE A 27 8.74 -8.72 -8.05
N VAL A 28 8.89 -9.99 -8.42
CA VAL A 28 8.31 -11.14 -7.72
C VAL A 28 9.41 -12.14 -7.37
N PRO A 29 10.44 -11.72 -6.60
CA PRO A 29 11.55 -12.59 -6.25
C PRO A 29 11.14 -13.62 -5.19
N ASP A 30 11.88 -14.71 -5.11
CA ASP A 30 11.74 -15.70 -4.02
C ASP A 30 12.01 -15.09 -2.64
N VAL A 31 12.85 -14.05 -2.57
CA VAL A 31 13.23 -13.36 -1.33
C VAL A 31 13.18 -11.85 -1.53
N GLU A 32 12.32 -11.19 -0.75
CA GLU A 32 12.28 -9.72 -0.67
C GLU A 32 13.44 -9.20 0.18
N THR A 33 14.17 -8.21 -0.36
CA THR A 33 15.24 -7.47 0.32
C THR A 33 14.90 -5.98 0.44
N ASP A 34 15.55 -5.29 1.38
CA ASP A 34 15.40 -3.83 1.53
C ASP A 34 15.90 -3.08 0.28
N ALA A 35 17.03 -3.52 -0.30
CA ALA A 35 17.55 -2.93 -1.53
C ALA A 35 16.59 -3.10 -2.72
N GLY A 36 15.95 -4.28 -2.84
CA GLY A 36 14.92 -4.49 -3.85
C GLY A 36 13.64 -3.70 -3.57
N ALA A 37 13.31 -3.44 -2.30
CA ALA A 37 12.18 -2.59 -1.94
C ALA A 37 12.42 -1.14 -2.37
N ASP A 38 13.63 -0.64 -2.15
CA ASP A 38 14.04 0.71 -2.57
C ASP A 38 14.03 0.85 -4.11
N GLU A 39 14.53 -0.16 -4.82
CA GLU A 39 14.48 -0.21 -6.28
C GLU A 39 13.03 -0.22 -6.79
N ALA A 40 12.19 -1.12 -6.29
CA ALA A 40 10.78 -1.18 -6.67
C ALA A 40 10.03 0.12 -6.35
N GLN A 41 10.37 0.78 -5.24
CA GLN A 41 9.79 2.05 -4.85
C GLN A 41 10.13 3.17 -5.84
N ALA A 42 11.32 3.17 -6.44
CA ALA A 42 11.72 4.14 -7.46
C ALA A 42 10.80 4.07 -8.69
N TRP A 43 10.49 2.86 -9.15
CA TRP A 43 9.52 2.62 -10.24
C TRP A 43 8.11 3.03 -9.85
N CYS A 44 7.68 2.66 -8.65
CA CYS A 44 6.31 2.87 -8.21
C CYS A 44 5.97 4.34 -7.94
N ARG A 45 6.95 5.19 -7.59
CA ARG A 45 6.72 6.59 -7.21
C ARG A 45 5.99 7.41 -8.27
N ALA A 46 6.27 7.15 -9.54
CA ALA A 46 5.65 7.85 -10.68
C ALA A 46 4.72 6.93 -11.51
N CYS A 47 4.44 5.72 -11.03
CA CYS A 47 3.64 4.75 -11.76
C CYS A 47 2.15 5.17 -11.79
N PRO A 48 1.51 5.33 -12.97
CA PRO A 48 0.12 5.79 -13.08
C PRO A 48 -0.89 4.78 -12.52
N VAL A 49 -0.53 3.49 -12.52
CA VAL A 49 -1.39 2.38 -12.05
C VAL A 49 -1.02 1.89 -10.65
N ARG A 50 -0.22 2.65 -9.89
CA ARG A 50 0.26 2.27 -8.55
C ARG A 50 -0.89 1.88 -7.61
N THR A 51 -1.98 2.64 -7.62
CA THR A 51 -3.13 2.40 -6.74
C THR A 51 -3.84 1.10 -7.08
N GLN A 52 -4.10 0.83 -8.35
CA GLN A 52 -4.70 -0.41 -8.84
C GLN A 52 -3.79 -1.61 -8.52
N CYS A 53 -2.49 -1.46 -8.76
CA CYS A 53 -1.47 -2.46 -8.45
C CYS A 53 -1.47 -2.86 -6.97
N LEU A 54 -1.49 -1.87 -6.07
CA LEU A 54 -1.56 -2.13 -4.63
C LEU A 54 -2.88 -2.82 -4.24
N ALA A 55 -4.01 -2.32 -4.75
CA ALA A 55 -5.32 -2.87 -4.44
C ALA A 55 -5.43 -4.35 -4.86
N TRP A 56 -4.98 -4.67 -6.08
CA TRP A 56 -4.97 -6.04 -6.59
C TRP A 56 -4.11 -6.95 -5.71
N ALA A 57 -2.89 -6.53 -5.37
CA ALA A 57 -1.99 -7.34 -4.53
C ALA A 57 -2.54 -7.55 -3.11
N MET A 58 -3.21 -6.54 -2.53
CA MET A 58 -3.84 -6.67 -1.22
C MET A 58 -5.02 -7.65 -1.22
N LEU A 59 -5.82 -7.64 -2.30
CA LEU A 59 -6.98 -8.51 -2.47
C LEU A 59 -6.56 -9.97 -2.71
N HIS A 60 -5.58 -10.21 -3.57
CA HIS A 60 -5.14 -11.55 -3.96
C HIS A 60 -4.07 -12.14 -3.05
N GLY A 61 -3.55 -11.35 -2.09
CA GLY A 61 -2.46 -11.81 -1.23
C GLY A 61 -1.18 -12.10 -2.01
N ALA A 62 -0.94 -11.37 -3.10
CA ALA A 62 0.25 -11.54 -3.92
C ALA A 62 1.52 -11.29 -3.11
N GLU A 63 2.60 -12.00 -3.43
CA GLU A 63 3.93 -11.86 -2.83
C GLU A 63 4.86 -11.04 -3.74
N GLY A 64 5.89 -10.43 -3.16
CA GLY A 64 6.83 -9.55 -3.85
C GLY A 64 6.46 -8.06 -3.77
N TYR A 65 7.03 -7.28 -4.69
CA TYR A 65 6.95 -5.83 -4.71
C TYR A 65 5.76 -5.35 -5.55
N TRP A 66 4.72 -4.84 -4.88
CA TRP A 66 3.50 -4.36 -5.53
C TRP A 66 3.14 -2.97 -5.03
N GLY A 67 2.84 -2.04 -5.94
CA GLY A 67 2.43 -0.67 -5.60
C GLY A 67 3.43 0.12 -4.75
N GLY A 68 4.71 -0.27 -4.77
CA GLY A 68 5.76 0.31 -3.93
C GLY A 68 5.74 -0.22 -2.50
N THR A 69 5.30 -1.47 -2.32
CA THR A 69 5.23 -2.11 -1.01
C THR A 69 5.72 -3.54 -1.07
N THR A 70 6.35 -4.01 0.00
CA THR A 70 6.67 -5.42 0.22
C THR A 70 5.46 -6.19 0.77
N THR A 71 5.52 -7.52 0.70
CA THR A 71 4.52 -8.41 1.32
C THR A 71 4.36 -8.11 2.81
N TYR A 72 5.49 -7.93 3.51
CA TYR A 72 5.49 -7.54 4.92
C TYR A 72 4.77 -6.21 5.16
N GLN A 73 5.06 -5.18 4.36
CA GLN A 73 4.44 -3.86 4.50
C GLN A 73 2.93 -3.92 4.22
N ARG A 74 2.48 -4.66 3.20
CA ARG A 74 1.04 -4.89 2.96
C ARG A 74 0.37 -5.58 4.14
N ASN A 75 1.03 -6.59 4.73
CA ASN A 75 0.54 -7.25 5.93
C ASN A 75 0.49 -6.31 7.14
N GLN A 76 1.40 -5.34 7.24
CA GLN A 76 1.29 -4.30 8.26
C GLN A 76 0.06 -3.42 8.03
N LEU A 77 -0.24 -3.00 6.80
CA LEU A 77 -1.41 -2.14 6.51
C LEU A 77 -2.74 -2.79 6.89
N LYS A 78 -2.86 -4.12 6.78
CA LYS A 78 -4.08 -4.87 7.17
C LYS A 78 -4.33 -4.91 8.68
N ARG A 79 -3.32 -4.68 9.52
CA ARG A 79 -3.46 -4.77 10.98
C ARG A 79 -4.08 -3.49 11.55
N VAL A 80 -5.28 -3.63 12.10
CA VAL A 80 -5.99 -2.59 12.86
C VAL A 80 -5.35 -2.45 14.24
N ARG A 81 -4.60 -1.37 14.44
CA ARG A 81 -3.98 -0.99 15.71
C ARG A 81 -3.55 0.47 15.65
N THR A 82 -3.42 1.12 16.80
CA THR A 82 -2.82 2.45 16.86
C THR A 82 -1.31 2.38 16.59
N ARG A 83 -0.78 3.36 15.85
CA ARG A 83 0.64 3.41 15.48
C ARG A 83 1.28 4.74 15.89
N ALA A 84 2.53 4.66 16.33
CA ALA A 84 3.36 5.84 16.56
C ALA A 84 4.06 6.33 15.27
N LYS A 85 4.17 5.45 14.26
CA LYS A 85 4.90 5.70 13.02
C LYS A 85 4.20 5.04 11.84
N CYS A 86 4.37 5.61 10.65
CA CYS A 86 3.92 5.00 9.40
C CYS A 86 4.52 3.60 9.23
N PRO A 87 3.72 2.56 8.91
CA PRO A 87 4.23 1.21 8.68
C PRO A 87 5.06 1.07 7.41
N LEU A 88 5.03 2.07 6.53
CA LEU A 88 5.70 2.04 5.23
C LEU A 88 7.02 2.83 5.25
N CYS A 89 6.95 4.13 5.52
CA CYS A 89 8.12 5.01 5.46
C CYS A 89 8.70 5.37 6.84
N THR A 90 8.13 4.84 7.93
CA THR A 90 8.52 5.13 9.33
C THR A 90 8.37 6.58 9.80
N SER A 91 7.85 7.48 8.96
CA SER A 91 7.54 8.86 9.32
C SER A 91 6.56 8.94 10.50
N THR A 92 6.76 9.92 11.36
CA THR A 92 5.88 10.29 12.48
C THR A 92 4.85 11.35 12.08
N GLU A 93 4.91 11.87 10.86
CA GLU A 93 3.96 12.87 10.34
C GLU A 93 2.66 12.17 9.96
N LEU A 94 1.81 11.97 10.96
CA LEU A 94 0.54 11.27 10.84
C LEU A 94 -0.63 12.24 11.01
N ALA A 95 -1.65 12.06 10.18
CA ALA A 95 -2.95 12.68 10.33
C ALA A 95 -4.03 11.61 10.45
N TYR A 96 -5.21 11.94 10.98
CA TYR A 96 -6.33 11.00 11.04
C TYR A 96 -7.67 11.62 10.65
N THR A 97 -8.52 10.77 10.08
CA THR A 97 -9.96 10.98 9.87
C THR A 97 -10.63 9.66 10.17
N ASP A 98 -11.44 9.57 11.23
CA ASP A 98 -11.94 8.27 11.68
C ASP A 98 -12.69 7.52 10.56
N PRO A 99 -12.37 6.22 10.31
CA PRO A 99 -11.46 5.34 11.06
C PRO A 99 -10.02 5.23 10.50
N HIS A 100 -9.60 6.15 9.63
CA HIS A 100 -8.32 6.11 8.92
C HIS A 100 -7.24 6.98 9.59
N GLU A 101 -6.02 6.44 9.61
CA GLU A 101 -4.79 7.22 9.76
C GLU A 101 -4.09 7.34 8.41
N LEU A 102 -3.42 8.46 8.19
CA LEU A 102 -2.79 8.88 6.95
C LEU A 102 -1.37 9.33 7.26
N CYS A 103 -0.39 8.83 6.51
CA CYS A 103 0.96 9.38 6.56
C CYS A 103 1.08 10.54 5.59
N LEU A 104 1.42 11.74 6.08
CA LEU A 104 1.58 12.93 5.25
C LEU A 104 2.85 12.86 4.37
N ALA A 105 3.86 12.08 4.78
CA ALA A 105 5.12 11.94 4.04
C ALA A 105 5.02 11.02 2.81
N CYS A 106 4.32 9.89 2.91
CA CYS A 106 4.21 8.92 1.81
C CYS A 106 2.78 8.75 1.25
N GLY A 107 1.78 9.39 1.85
CA GLY A 107 0.38 9.37 1.41
C GLY A 107 -0.39 8.08 1.73
N VAL A 108 0.24 7.08 2.37
CA VAL A 108 -0.44 5.81 2.65
C VAL A 108 -1.46 5.97 3.77
N SER A 109 -2.62 5.32 3.61
CA SER A 109 -3.69 5.25 4.61
C SER A 109 -3.83 3.85 5.19
N TRP A 110 -4.17 3.72 6.47
CA TRP A 110 -4.57 2.45 7.09
C TRP A 110 -5.73 2.65 8.05
N ILE A 111 -6.45 1.57 8.36
CA ILE A 111 -7.52 1.58 9.36
C ILE A 111 -6.88 1.53 10.76
N ARG A 112 -7.28 2.46 11.63
CA ARG A 112 -6.87 2.49 13.04
C ARG A 112 -7.90 1.80 13.92
N ASP A 113 -7.51 1.44 15.14
CA ASP A 113 -8.48 1.04 16.15
C ASP A 113 -9.15 2.29 16.73
N VAL A 114 -10.42 2.53 16.41
CA VAL A 114 -11.17 3.70 16.88
C VAL A 114 -11.42 3.70 18.38
N ARG A 115 -11.24 2.56 19.07
CA ARG A 115 -11.39 2.44 20.53
C ARG A 115 -10.16 2.97 21.27
N GLU A 116 -9.02 3.07 20.59
CA GLU A 116 -7.77 3.58 21.14
C GLU A 116 -7.56 5.04 20.72
N GLN A 117 -6.92 5.82 21.58
CA GLN A 117 -6.55 7.20 21.25
C GLN A 117 -5.30 7.21 20.36
N PRO A 118 -5.22 8.10 19.35
CA PRO A 118 -4.02 8.22 18.51
C PRO A 118 -2.77 8.57 19.34
N ILE A 119 -1.65 7.93 19.04
CA ILE A 119 -0.37 8.18 19.74
C ILE A 119 0.33 9.44 19.21
N ALA A 120 0.40 9.59 17.90
CA ALA A 120 1.22 10.61 17.23
C ALA A 120 0.52 11.28 16.04
N ALA A 121 -0.79 11.07 15.87
CA ALA A 121 -1.54 11.60 14.73
C ALA A 121 -2.36 12.84 15.11
N THR A 122 -2.33 13.86 14.24
CA THR A 122 -3.13 15.07 14.38
C THR A 122 -4.47 14.90 13.65
N PRO A 123 -5.62 15.34 14.19
CA PRO A 123 -6.88 15.31 13.44
C PRO A 123 -6.75 16.14 12.17
N LEU A 124 -7.27 15.63 11.04
CA LEU A 124 -7.36 16.43 9.83
C LEU A 124 -8.25 17.67 10.08
N PRO A 125 -7.87 18.83 9.52
CA PRO A 125 -8.70 20.02 9.63
C PRO A 125 -10.08 19.73 9.03
N GLN A 126 -11.13 20.01 9.80
CA GLN A 126 -12.49 19.93 9.29
C GLN A 126 -12.63 21.05 8.27
N THR A 127 -12.90 20.73 7.01
CA THR A 127 -13.29 21.73 6.02
C THR A 127 -14.55 22.42 6.53
N ALA A 128 -14.41 23.66 7.00
CA ALA A 128 -15.55 24.53 7.22
C ALA A 128 -16.20 24.75 5.85
N ALA A 129 -17.43 24.25 5.72
CA ALA A 129 -18.27 24.41 4.53
C ALA A 129 -18.62 25.88 4.29
#